data_AF-A0A8F4FTV4-F1
#
_entry.id   AF-A0A8F4FTV4-F1
#
_cell.length_a   1.000
_cell.length_b   1.000
_cell.length_c   1.000
_cell.angle_alpha   90.00
_cell.angle_beta   90.00
_cell.angle_gamma   90.00
#
_symmetry.space_group_name_H-M   'P 1'
#
loop_
_entity.id
_entity.type
_entity.pdbx_description
1 polymer ?
#
loop_
_entity_poly.entity_id
_entity_poly.type
_entity_poly.pdbx_seq_one_letter_code
_entity_poly.pdbx_strand_id
1 'polypeptide(L)' 'MALVDLPEGVRLLTNVLADDPSTVRVGDPVVAAWEPLLDGRHLVVFVPAP' A
#
# COMPACT_ATOMS: atom_id res chain seq x y z
N MET A 1 -7.81 -0.67 4.27
CA MET A 1 -6.60 -1.00 5.05
C MET A 1 -6.27 -2.47 4.85
N ALA A 2 -4.99 -2.81 4.72
CA ALA A 2 -4.53 -4.16 4.45
C ALA A 2 -3.24 -4.48 5.22
N LEU A 3 -2.95 -5.78 5.38
CA LEU A 3 -1.65 -6.28 5.77
C LEU A 3 -0.88 -6.63 4.51
N VAL A 4 0.19 -5.90 4.21
CA VAL A 4 1.02 -6.11 3.03
C VAL A 4 2.21 -6.96 3.42
N ASP A 5 2.37 -8.10 2.73
CA ASP A 5 3.56 -8.95 2.84
C ASP A 5 4.67 -8.41 1.94
N LEU A 6 5.81 -8.07 2.53
CA LEU A 6 6.98 -7.62 1.79
C LEU A 6 7.88 -8.81 1.42
N PRO A 7 8.60 -8.77 0.28
CA PRO A 7 9.51 -9.84 -0.13
C PRO A 7 10.60 -10.17 0.92
N GLU A 8 10.95 -9.21 1.77
CA GLU A 8 11.91 -9.36 2.86
C GLU A 8 11.38 -10.20 4.03
N GLY A 9 10.11 -10.63 4.00
CA GLY A 9 9.50 -11.53 4.97
C GLY A 9 8.80 -10.83 6.16
N VAL A 10 8.67 -9.51 6.12
CA VAL A 10 7.92 -8.73 7.11
C VAL A 10 6.54 -8.34 6.59
N ARG A 11 5.63 -8.03 7.51
CA ARG A 11 4.26 -7.61 7.20
C ARG A 11 3.99 -6.23 7.75
N LEU A 12 3.44 -5.36 6.92
CA LEU A 12 3.12 -3.98 7.28
C LEU A 12 1.60 -3.75 7.24
N LEU A 13 1.04 -3.22 8.33
CA LEU A 13 -0.33 -2.71 8.34
C LEU A 13 -0.35 -1.30 7.75
N THR A 14 -0.99 -1.13 6.59
CA THR A 14 -1.03 0.15 5.89
C THR A 14 -2.23 0.23 4.93
N ASN A 15 -2.34 1.34 4.19
CA ASN A 15 -3.35 1.54 3.16
C ASN A 15 -2.85 1.04 1.79
N VAL A 16 -3.75 0.40 1.07
CA VAL A 16 -3.63 0.19 -0.38
C VAL A 16 -4.61 1.17 -1.03
N LEU A 17 -4.09 2.11 -1.81
CA LEU A 17 -4.86 3.10 -2.54
C LEU A 17 -5.14 2.58 -3.95
N ALA A 18 -6.41 2.54 -4.32
CA ALA A 18 -6.88 2.15 -5.65
C ALA A 18 -8.10 2.98 -6.00
N ASP A 19 -8.31 3.27 -7.28
CA ASP A 19 -9.47 4.04 -7.75
C ASP A 19 -10.79 3.33 -7.42
N ASP A 20 -10.82 2.01 -7.57
CA ASP A 20 -11.92 1.14 -7.13
C ASP A 20 -11.40 0.07 -6.17
N PRO A 21 -11.70 0.17 -4.85
CA PRO A 21 -11.28 -0.80 -3.86
C PRO A 21 -11.80 -2.23 -4.11
N SER A 22 -12.90 -2.41 -4.84
CA SER A 22 -13.48 -3.72 -5.12
C SER A 22 -12.66 -4.55 -6.12
N THR A 23 -11.73 -3.90 -6.83
CA THR A 23 -10.81 -4.53 -7.77
C THR A 23 -9.61 -5.19 -7.08
N VAL A 24 -9.31 -4.78 -5.84
CA VAL A 24 -8.16 -5.29 -5.07
C VAL A 24 -8.52 -6.61 -4.41
N ARG A 25 -7.71 -7.65 -4.65
CA ARG A 25 -7.85 -8.97 -4.05
C ARG A 25 -6.64 -9.32 -3.17
N VAL A 26 -6.87 -10.22 -2.22
CA VAL A 26 -5.80 -10.79 -1.41
C VAL A 26 -4.83 -11.54 -2.33
N GLY A 27 -3.54 -11.22 -2.22
CA GLY A 27 -2.48 -11.80 -3.02
C GLY A 27 -2.12 -11.00 -4.28
N ASP A 28 -2.87 -9.94 -4.61
CA ASP A 28 -2.50 -9.06 -5.71
C ASP A 28 -1.16 -8.34 -5.43
N PRO A 29 -0.29 -8.20 -6.43
CA PRO A 29 0.96 -7.47 -6.28
C PRO A 29 0.68 -5.97 -6.09
N VAL A 30 1.43 -5.37 -5.18
CA VAL A 30 1.38 -3.94 -4.89
C VAL A 30 2.78 -3.35 -4.85
N VAL A 31 2.90 -2.06 -5.09
CA VAL A 31 4.15 -1.31 -4.99
C VAL A 31 4.02 -0.19 -3.97
N ALA A 32 5.12 0.12 -3.28
CA ALA A 32 5.14 1.20 -2.31
C ALA A 32 4.98 2.56 -3.01
N ALA A 33 4.18 3.42 -2.39
CA ALA A 33 3.98 4.81 -2.77
C ALA A 33 4.01 5.69 -1.51
N TRP A 34 4.00 7.01 -1.70
CA TRP A 34 4.21 7.97 -0.62
C TRP A 34 3.14 9.05 -0.66
N GLU A 35 2.35 9.13 0.41
CA GLU A 35 1.39 10.21 0.62
C GLU A 35 2.05 11.33 1.42
N PRO A 36 2.02 12.59 0.95
CA PRO A 36 2.56 13.72 1.70
C PRO A 36 1.70 13.99 2.94
N LEU A 37 2.36 14.28 4.06
CA LEU A 37 1.73 14.72 5.29
C LEU A 37 1.95 16.22 5.50
N LEU A 38 1.05 16.87 6.26
CA LEU A 38 1.08 18.32 6.50
C LEU A 38 2.37 18.80 7.20
N ASP A 39 3.05 17.91 7.91
CA ASP A 39 4.30 18.20 8.62
C ASP A 39 5.56 17.95 7.77
N GLY A 40 5.39 17.76 6.45
CA GLY A 40 6.48 17.55 5.50
C GLY A 40 7.03 16.12 5.48
N ARG A 41 6.53 15.22 6.33
CA ARG A 41 6.83 13.79 6.25
C ARG A 41 6.00 13.13 5.17
N HIS A 42 6.32 11.88 4.88
CA HIS A 42 5.58 11.06 3.95
C HIS A 42 5.12 9.78 4.65
N LEU A 43 3.86 9.43 4.45
CA LEU A 43 3.31 8.15 4.87
C LEU A 43 3.53 7.13 3.75
N VAL A 44 4.13 5.98 4.10
CA VAL A 44 4.19 4.86 3.17
C VAL A 44 2.80 4.26 3.01
N VAL A 45 2.34 4.23 1.77
CA VAL A 45 1.13 3.54 1.32
C VAL A 45 1.51 2.58 0.20
N PHE A 46 0.55 1.83 -0.30
CA PHE A 46 0.74 0.94 -1.44
C PHE A 46 -0.30 1.22 -2.51
N VAL A 47 0.03 0.94 -3.76
CA VAL A 47 -0.90 0.99 -4.90
C VAL A 47 -0.82 -0.33 -5.67
N PRO A 48 -1.87 -0.74 -6.40
CA PRO A 48 -1.79 -1.88 -7.32
C PRO A 48 -0.56 -1.76 -8.22
N ALA A 49 0.17 -2.86 -8.37
CA ALA A 49 1.27 -2.91 -9.34
C ALA A 49 0.70 -2.75 -10.77
N PRO A 50 1.46 -2.12 -11.69
CA PRO A 50 1.07 -2.00 -13.10
C PRO A 50 0.99 -3.36 -13.82
#